data_AF-A0A6V2SNG3-F1
#
_entry.id   AF-A0A6V2SNG3-F1
#
_cell.length_a   1.000
_cell.length_b   1.000
_cell.length_c   1.000
_cell.angle_alpha   90.00
_cell.angle_beta   90.00
_cell.angle_gamma   90.00
#
_symmetry.space_group_name_H-M   'P 1'
#
loop_
_entity.id
_entity.type
_entity.pdbx_description
1 polymer ?
#
loop_
_entity_poly.entity_id
_entity_poly.type
_entity_poly.pdbx_seq_one_letter_code
_entity_poly.pdbx_strand_id
1 'polypeptide(L)'
;MGKNAPRGQEMCDHYMAAINPVALECMQEIQHECFMLGIPLRTRHREVAPNQYEFAPFFGTAVTQIDQNLMVMQICDEVAARHGLACLPQEKPFKDINGSGKHNNISLGTNTGVNLLNPAQLAKASGSHEIFPVLMAGIVRAIDLHGDLMRMAIASPGNDFRLGACEAPPAIISTYLGETMTAYLDEFRKSKAGKEYAPAVKTVDLGLDEIAPFTMPAEDRNRTSPFPYGGHRFEFRAVGSSQNVSLVNTVLCTIWADSFGHLADQIEAGGKPAEVAAAALDQHWKVIFNGNNYDEANQEALTKAGVWRIDSGVDSLQRLSDPKNVDLFSRHGVLNEKECKARTAVLLDHYSGTVEMEALCMVDMIKQHVIPAVVNAEVEGPHLSGLQAAAAKVEAGLSKMHGAADEYSKATAARELRLETMEAARDVCDKAEGDVPEDLWTLATYKELLFLDSHQGADAISD
;
A
#
# COMPACT_ATOMS: atom_id res chain seq x y z
N MET A 1 -14.05 -14.70 -7.29
CA MET A 1 -15.50 -14.61 -7.63
C MET A 1 -16.29 -14.42 -6.35
N GLY A 2 -17.57 -14.05 -6.47
CA GLY A 2 -18.46 -13.79 -5.35
C GLY A 2 -19.30 -12.54 -5.61
N LYS A 3 -20.62 -12.69 -5.64
CA LYS A 3 -21.58 -11.60 -5.77
C LYS A 3 -21.52 -10.70 -4.54
N ASN A 4 -21.56 -9.39 -4.76
CA ASN A 4 -21.57 -8.43 -3.66
C ASN A 4 -22.76 -8.68 -2.71
N ALA A 5 -22.50 -8.66 -1.41
CA ALA A 5 -23.53 -8.77 -0.40
C ALA A 5 -24.41 -7.51 -0.38
N PRO A 6 -25.71 -7.60 -0.01
CA PRO A 6 -26.57 -6.42 0.11
C PRO A 6 -26.11 -5.40 1.16
N ARG A 7 -25.37 -5.86 2.17
CA ARG A 7 -24.64 -5.03 3.13
C ARG A 7 -23.15 -5.21 2.85
N GLY A 8 -22.42 -4.12 2.65
CA GLY A 8 -20.97 -4.09 2.56
C GLY A 8 -20.41 -3.18 3.65
N GLN A 9 -19.88 -2.03 3.23
CA GLN A 9 -19.24 -1.03 4.09
C GLN A 9 -19.88 0.38 3.97
N GLU A 10 -21.05 0.47 3.34
CA GLU A 10 -21.70 1.71 2.91
C GLU A 10 -22.05 2.65 4.07
N MET A 11 -22.20 2.10 5.28
CA MET A 11 -22.55 2.86 6.48
C MET A 11 -21.34 3.46 7.20
N CYS A 12 -20.11 3.13 6.78
CA CYS A 12 -18.87 3.54 7.43
C CYS A 12 -18.86 3.28 8.95
N ASP A 13 -19.56 2.24 9.40
CA ASP A 13 -19.86 1.92 10.80
C ASP A 13 -18.83 0.97 11.45
N HIS A 14 -17.78 0.60 10.72
CA HIS A 14 -16.78 -0.38 11.16
C HIS A 14 -15.52 0.24 11.77
N TYR A 15 -15.06 1.38 11.25
CA TYR A 15 -13.79 1.96 11.66
C TYR A 15 -13.84 2.38 13.13
N MET A 16 -12.91 1.86 13.94
CA MET A 16 -12.87 2.06 15.41
C MET A 16 -14.12 1.58 16.16
N ALA A 17 -14.99 0.78 15.53
CA ALA A 17 -16.10 0.12 16.21
C ALA A 17 -15.59 -0.99 17.14
N ALA A 18 -16.49 -1.51 17.97
CA ALA A 18 -16.19 -2.65 18.84
C ALA A 18 -15.72 -3.86 18.00
N ILE A 19 -14.65 -4.50 18.47
CA ILE A 19 -14.09 -5.70 17.85
C ILE A 19 -14.97 -6.90 18.24
N ASN A 20 -15.30 -7.75 17.27
CA ASN A 20 -16.04 -9.00 17.51
C ASN A 20 -15.29 -9.86 18.55
N PRO A 21 -15.97 -10.45 19.56
CA PRO A 21 -15.31 -11.26 20.59
C PRO A 21 -14.41 -12.37 20.06
N VAL A 22 -14.80 -13.06 18.98
CA VAL A 22 -14.01 -14.14 18.37
C VAL A 22 -12.71 -13.59 17.78
N ALA A 23 -12.81 -12.51 17.00
CA ALA A 23 -11.63 -11.84 16.46
C ALA A 23 -10.76 -11.25 17.58
N LEU A 24 -11.37 -10.69 18.62
CA LEU A 24 -10.66 -10.10 19.75
C LEU A 24 -9.79 -11.13 20.47
N GLU A 25 -10.30 -12.34 20.70
CA GLU A 25 -9.56 -13.42 21.35
C GLU A 25 -8.33 -13.83 20.52
N CYS A 26 -8.51 -14.06 19.21
CA CYS A 26 -7.42 -14.29 18.28
C CYS A 26 -6.39 -13.15 18.29
N MET A 27 -6.86 -11.89 18.23
CA MET A 27 -5.98 -10.72 18.29
C MET A 27 -5.26 -10.56 19.63
N GLN A 28 -5.81 -11.05 20.74
CA GLN A 28 -5.14 -11.07 22.04
C GLN A 28 -4.00 -12.09 22.07
N GLU A 29 -4.20 -13.28 21.50
CA GLU A 29 -3.13 -14.27 21.38
C GLU A 29 -2.04 -13.80 20.42
N ILE A 30 -2.38 -13.22 19.26
CA ILE A 30 -1.39 -12.59 18.36
C ILE A 30 -0.53 -11.58 19.11
N GLN A 31 -1.17 -10.70 19.90
CA GLN A 31 -0.45 -9.72 20.71
C GLN A 31 0.43 -10.36 21.78
N HIS A 32 -0.05 -11.43 22.42
CA HIS A 32 0.71 -12.17 23.40
C HIS A 32 1.97 -12.79 22.78
N GLU A 33 1.85 -13.51 21.68
CA GLU A 33 2.97 -14.14 20.98
C GLU A 33 3.99 -13.10 20.48
N CYS A 34 3.51 -11.99 19.91
CA CYS A 34 4.36 -10.87 19.51
C CYS A 34 5.13 -10.31 20.73
N PHE A 35 4.45 -10.11 21.85
CA PHE A 35 5.06 -9.60 23.07
C PHE A 35 6.13 -10.55 23.64
N MET A 36 5.87 -11.86 23.61
CA MET A 36 6.84 -12.88 24.04
C MET A 36 8.12 -12.88 23.19
N LEU A 37 8.03 -12.45 21.93
CA LEU A 37 9.17 -12.27 21.03
C LEU A 37 9.79 -10.87 21.08
N GLY A 38 9.34 -10.00 21.98
CA GLY A 38 9.84 -8.63 22.11
C GLY A 38 9.35 -7.68 21.01
N ILE A 39 8.21 -7.97 20.39
CA ILE A 39 7.54 -7.13 19.39
C ILE A 39 6.34 -6.42 20.04
N PRO A 40 6.51 -5.18 20.52
CA PRO A 40 5.42 -4.48 21.19
C PRO A 40 4.43 -3.90 20.18
N LEU A 41 3.29 -4.59 20.02
CA LEU A 41 2.14 -4.06 19.29
C LEU A 41 1.48 -2.95 20.11
N ARG A 42 1.56 -1.71 19.64
CA ARG A 42 1.07 -0.52 20.35
C ARG A 42 -0.42 -0.31 20.15
N THR A 43 -0.88 -0.44 18.91
CA THR A 43 -2.28 -0.22 18.55
C THR A 43 -2.86 -1.47 17.90
N ARG A 44 -4.13 -1.70 18.20
CA ARG A 44 -5.00 -2.57 17.42
C ARG A 44 -6.37 -1.94 17.29
N HIS A 45 -7.00 -2.04 16.14
CA HIS A 45 -8.38 -1.61 15.95
C HIS A 45 -9.02 -2.30 14.75
N ARG A 46 -10.34 -2.15 14.66
CA ARG A 46 -11.09 -2.50 13.46
C ARG A 46 -10.88 -1.43 12.39
N GLU A 47 -10.73 -1.89 11.16
CA GLU A 47 -10.58 -1.06 9.98
C GLU A 47 -11.93 -0.78 9.29
N VAL A 48 -11.90 -0.06 8.17
CA VAL A 48 -13.09 0.38 7.44
C VAL A 48 -13.91 -0.78 6.88
N ALA A 49 -13.28 -1.86 6.38
CA ALA A 49 -14.03 -3.00 5.84
C ALA A 49 -14.51 -3.98 6.95
N PRO A 50 -15.59 -4.74 6.70
CA PRO A 50 -15.96 -5.86 7.56
C PRO A 50 -14.80 -6.85 7.74
N ASN A 51 -14.62 -7.36 8.97
CA ASN A 51 -13.53 -8.29 9.35
C ASN A 51 -12.11 -7.83 8.99
N GLN A 52 -11.89 -6.53 8.79
CA GLN A 52 -10.58 -5.95 8.58
C GLN A 52 -10.03 -5.37 9.89
N TYR A 53 -8.77 -5.63 10.18
CA TYR A 53 -8.11 -5.22 11.42
C TYR A 53 -6.71 -4.69 11.14
N GLU A 54 -6.25 -3.76 11.98
CA GLU A 54 -4.90 -3.24 11.94
C GLU A 54 -4.15 -3.54 13.24
N PHE A 55 -2.87 -3.88 13.12
CA PHE A 55 -1.89 -3.84 14.20
C PHE A 55 -0.76 -2.88 13.81
N ALA A 56 -0.32 -2.03 14.74
CA ALA A 56 0.90 -1.24 14.55
C ALA A 56 1.90 -1.44 15.70
N PRO A 57 3.13 -1.89 15.43
CA PRO A 57 4.20 -1.93 16.42
C PRO A 57 4.76 -0.54 16.72
N PHE A 58 5.58 -0.43 17.75
CA PHE A 58 6.47 0.74 17.89
C PHE A 58 7.47 0.79 16.74
N PHE A 59 7.88 2.00 16.36
CA PHE A 59 8.93 2.20 15.37
C PHE A 59 10.30 1.79 15.94
N GLY A 60 11.24 1.51 15.04
CA GLY A 60 12.61 1.15 15.38
C GLY A 60 13.55 1.29 14.18
N THR A 61 14.73 0.68 14.28
CA THR A 61 15.66 0.59 13.15
C THR A 61 15.04 -0.20 12.00
N ALA A 62 15.27 0.24 10.76
CA ALA A 62 14.61 -0.33 9.58
C ALA A 62 14.76 -1.86 9.50
N VAL A 63 15.99 -2.38 9.64
CA VAL A 63 16.26 -3.84 9.58
C VAL A 63 15.45 -4.61 10.62
N THR A 64 15.52 -4.20 11.89
CA THR A 64 14.78 -4.87 12.97
C THR A 64 13.27 -4.80 12.75
N GLN A 65 12.74 -3.67 12.29
CA GLN A 65 11.31 -3.52 12.04
C GLN A 65 10.82 -4.36 10.85
N ILE A 66 11.64 -4.53 9.82
CA ILE A 66 11.35 -5.41 8.70
C ILE A 66 11.27 -6.87 9.19
N ASP A 67 12.26 -7.33 9.95
CA ASP A 67 12.29 -8.68 10.50
C ASP A 67 11.09 -8.94 11.42
N GLN A 68 10.79 -7.98 12.31
CA GLN A 68 9.62 -8.04 13.18
C GLN A 68 8.32 -8.07 12.38
N ASN A 69 8.19 -7.30 11.30
CA ASN A 69 7.00 -7.33 10.46
C ASN A 69 6.75 -8.72 9.85
N LEU A 70 7.80 -9.38 9.35
CA LEU A 70 7.70 -10.74 8.80
C LEU A 70 7.27 -11.75 9.88
N MET A 71 7.84 -11.63 11.09
CA MET A 71 7.41 -12.46 12.22
C MET A 71 5.95 -12.22 12.60
N VAL A 72 5.49 -10.97 12.64
CA VAL A 72 4.08 -10.65 12.90
C VAL A 72 3.17 -11.28 11.85
N MET A 73 3.53 -11.21 10.57
CA MET A 73 2.73 -11.85 9.51
C MET A 73 2.61 -13.36 9.70
N GLN A 74 3.70 -14.04 10.05
CA GLN A 74 3.70 -15.47 10.34
C GLN A 74 2.86 -15.80 11.57
N ILE A 75 3.00 -15.04 12.66
CA ILE A 75 2.22 -15.20 13.89
C ILE A 75 0.72 -15.02 13.60
N CYS A 76 0.36 -14.02 12.80
CA CYS A 76 -1.03 -13.80 12.41
C CYS A 76 -1.62 -15.01 11.69
N ASP A 77 -0.86 -15.63 10.78
CA ASP A 77 -1.31 -16.81 10.04
C ASP A 77 -1.49 -18.04 10.96
N GLU A 78 -0.46 -18.34 11.77
CA GLU A 78 -0.48 -19.49 12.68
C GLU A 78 -1.50 -19.37 13.81
N VAL A 79 -1.64 -18.18 14.41
CA VAL A 79 -2.61 -17.94 15.49
C VAL A 79 -4.03 -17.92 14.92
N ALA A 80 -4.28 -17.26 13.78
CA ALA A 80 -5.61 -17.27 13.18
C ALA A 80 -6.11 -18.70 12.94
N ALA A 81 -5.26 -19.58 12.41
CA ALA A 81 -5.61 -20.98 12.19
C ALA A 81 -5.98 -21.73 13.49
N ARG A 82 -5.29 -21.46 14.61
CA ARG A 82 -5.64 -22.04 15.93
C ARG A 82 -7.01 -21.60 16.44
N HIS A 83 -7.45 -20.42 16.04
CA HIS A 83 -8.76 -19.85 16.38
C HIS A 83 -9.85 -20.23 15.36
N GLY A 84 -9.58 -21.13 14.41
CA GLY A 84 -10.54 -21.49 13.36
C GLY A 84 -10.79 -20.36 12.36
N LEU A 85 -9.87 -19.40 12.26
CA LEU A 85 -9.90 -18.26 11.35
C LEU A 85 -8.80 -18.38 10.30
N ALA A 86 -8.88 -17.56 9.25
CA ALA A 86 -7.80 -17.40 8.28
C ALA A 86 -7.37 -15.92 8.22
N CYS A 87 -6.07 -15.66 8.32
CA CYS A 87 -5.53 -14.33 8.07
C CYS A 87 -5.36 -14.13 6.56
N LEU A 88 -5.97 -13.08 6.01
CA LEU A 88 -5.91 -12.77 4.58
C LEU A 88 -5.01 -11.53 4.34
N PRO A 89 -3.69 -11.71 4.11
CA PRO A 89 -2.77 -10.58 3.93
C PRO A 89 -2.86 -9.93 2.55
N GLN A 90 -3.67 -10.46 1.63
CA GLN A 90 -3.80 -9.95 0.27
C GLN A 90 -4.34 -8.52 0.26
N GLU A 91 -3.91 -7.73 -0.73
CA GLU A 91 -4.24 -6.30 -0.84
C GLU A 91 -5.73 -6.05 -1.11
N LYS A 92 -6.39 -6.99 -1.77
CA LYS A 92 -7.79 -6.90 -2.18
C LYS A 92 -8.47 -8.28 -2.11
N PRO A 93 -8.72 -8.82 -0.90
CA PRO A 93 -9.31 -10.15 -0.74
C PRO A 93 -10.77 -10.19 -1.25
N PHE A 94 -11.48 -9.07 -1.13
CA PHE A 94 -12.86 -8.90 -1.61
C PHE A 94 -12.96 -7.68 -2.52
N LYS A 95 -13.75 -7.79 -3.60
CA LYS A 95 -13.99 -6.68 -4.54
C LYS A 95 -14.99 -5.68 -3.96
N ASP A 96 -14.91 -4.44 -4.42
CA ASP A 96 -15.79 -3.32 -4.07
C ASP A 96 -15.84 -2.90 -2.59
N ILE A 97 -15.03 -3.51 -1.72
CA ILE A 97 -14.81 -3.06 -0.33
C ILE A 97 -13.37 -2.56 -0.12
N ASN A 98 -13.06 -1.93 1.00
CA ASN A 98 -11.72 -1.40 1.27
C ASN A 98 -10.64 -2.49 1.16
N GLY A 99 -9.48 -2.12 0.60
CA GLY A 99 -8.31 -2.99 0.50
C GLY A 99 -7.44 -2.91 1.74
N SER A 100 -6.50 -3.84 1.87
CA SER A 100 -5.57 -3.90 3.00
C SER A 100 -4.24 -3.22 2.66
N GLY A 101 -3.78 -2.34 3.57
CA GLY A 101 -2.57 -1.52 3.51
C GLY A 101 -1.41 -2.08 4.34
N LYS A 102 -0.15 -1.72 4.01
CA LYS A 102 0.98 -1.81 4.96
C LYS A 102 1.79 -0.52 4.92
N HIS A 103 1.30 0.51 5.59
CA HIS A 103 1.92 1.83 5.51
C HIS A 103 3.35 1.82 6.10
N ASN A 104 4.33 2.21 5.29
CA ASN A 104 5.72 2.30 5.73
C ASN A 104 6.01 3.72 6.26
N ASN A 105 5.91 3.88 7.58
CA ASN A 105 6.25 5.12 8.26
C ASN A 105 7.78 5.24 8.40
N ILE A 106 8.39 6.20 7.72
CA ILE A 106 9.85 6.37 7.63
C ILE A 106 10.32 7.72 8.16
N SER A 107 11.39 7.71 8.95
CA SER A 107 12.07 8.91 9.46
C SER A 107 13.58 8.68 9.55
N LEU A 108 14.34 9.76 9.75
CA LEU A 108 15.80 9.71 9.90
C LEU A 108 16.18 10.14 11.31
N GLY A 109 16.90 9.28 12.03
CA GLY A 109 17.43 9.57 13.35
C GLY A 109 18.95 9.61 13.35
N THR A 110 19.54 10.51 14.14
CA THR A 110 20.96 10.45 14.46
C THR A 110 21.23 9.40 15.54
N ASN A 111 22.49 8.96 15.66
CA ASN A 111 22.94 8.11 16.78
C ASN A 111 22.84 8.80 18.16
N THR A 112 22.58 10.11 18.19
CA THR A 112 22.31 10.89 19.41
C THR A 112 20.82 11.03 19.74
N GLY A 113 19.94 10.37 18.98
CA GLY A 113 18.50 10.36 19.22
C GLY A 113 17.75 11.58 18.68
N VAL A 114 18.36 12.37 17.78
CA VAL A 114 17.71 13.51 17.12
C VAL A 114 16.95 13.02 15.90
N ASN A 115 15.63 13.20 15.84
CA ASN A 115 14.86 12.99 14.63
C ASN A 115 15.05 14.19 13.69
N LEU A 116 15.65 13.95 12.53
CA LEU A 116 15.95 14.96 11.52
C LEU A 116 14.70 15.49 10.82
N LEU A 117 13.59 14.76 10.90
CA LEU A 117 12.29 15.20 10.41
C LEU A 117 11.45 15.86 11.51
N ASN A 118 12.03 16.13 12.69
CA ASN A 118 11.39 16.97 13.70
C ASN A 118 12.08 18.34 13.72
N PRO A 119 11.50 19.40 13.13
CA PRO A 119 12.14 20.71 13.00
C PRO A 119 12.57 21.31 14.35
N ALA A 120 11.72 21.18 15.37
CA ALA A 120 11.99 21.72 16.71
C ALA A 120 13.14 20.97 17.41
N GLN A 121 13.13 19.64 17.34
CA GLN A 121 14.19 18.82 17.92
C GLN A 121 15.52 19.05 17.19
N LEU A 122 15.49 19.10 15.86
CA LEU A 122 16.66 19.34 15.03
C LEU A 122 17.27 20.71 15.30
N ALA A 123 16.46 21.78 15.29
CA ALA A 123 16.94 23.14 15.56
C ALA A 123 17.52 23.27 16.97
N LYS A 124 16.90 22.64 17.98
CA LYS A 124 17.43 22.61 19.34
C LYS A 124 18.80 21.93 19.41
N ALA A 125 19.00 20.84 18.67
CA ALA A 125 20.25 20.08 18.68
C ALA A 125 21.37 20.75 17.86
N SER A 126 21.01 21.40 16.75
CA SER A 126 21.99 22.00 15.82
C SER A 126 22.24 23.49 16.04
N GLY A 127 21.34 24.19 16.72
CA GLY A 127 21.33 25.66 16.79
C GLY A 127 20.92 26.34 15.48
N SER A 128 20.40 25.61 14.49
CA SER A 128 20.05 26.14 13.17
C SER A 128 18.70 25.63 12.66
N HIS A 129 17.87 26.56 12.19
CA HIS A 129 16.63 26.27 11.49
C HIS A 129 16.82 26.01 9.98
N GLU A 130 18.03 26.17 9.45
CA GLU A 130 18.33 25.98 8.01
C GLU A 130 18.42 24.50 7.62
N ILE A 131 18.79 23.62 8.56
CA ILE A 131 19.05 22.21 8.24
C ILE A 131 17.78 21.48 7.80
N PHE A 132 16.66 21.73 8.47
CA PHE A 132 15.39 21.07 8.15
C PHE A 132 14.93 21.31 6.69
N PRO A 133 14.83 22.54 6.19
CA PRO A 133 14.43 22.76 4.80
C PRO A 133 15.46 22.25 3.78
N VAL A 134 16.76 22.19 4.12
CA VAL A 134 17.79 21.54 3.27
C VAL A 134 17.52 20.03 3.15
N LEU A 135 17.18 19.35 4.25
CA LEU A 135 16.79 17.94 4.23
C LEU A 135 15.51 17.72 3.42
N MET A 136 14.49 18.57 3.62
CA MET A 136 13.25 18.48 2.86
C MET A 136 13.48 18.69 1.36
N ALA A 137 14.35 19.61 0.95
CA ALA A 137 14.74 19.80 -0.44
C ALA A 137 15.35 18.52 -1.05
N GLY A 138 16.22 17.83 -0.30
CA GLY A 138 16.78 16.55 -0.73
C GLY A 138 15.74 15.45 -0.88
N ILE A 139 14.78 15.36 0.04
CA ILE A 139 13.69 14.38 -0.04
C ILE A 139 12.78 14.68 -1.24
N VAL A 140 12.38 15.94 -1.45
CA VAL A 140 11.57 16.37 -2.60
C VAL A 140 12.26 16.03 -3.92
N ARG A 141 13.56 16.33 -4.04
CA ARG A 141 14.38 15.93 -5.20
C ARG A 141 14.37 14.42 -5.42
N ALA A 142 14.53 13.63 -4.35
CA ALA A 142 14.58 12.17 -4.44
C ALA A 142 13.28 11.59 -5.01
N ILE A 143 12.14 12.08 -4.52
CA ILE A 143 10.81 11.64 -4.95
C ILE A 143 10.57 12.03 -6.42
N ASP A 144 10.94 13.25 -6.82
CA ASP A 144 10.75 13.71 -8.19
C ASP A 144 11.59 12.90 -9.21
N LEU A 145 12.86 12.61 -8.89
CA LEU A 145 13.76 11.90 -9.80
C LEU A 145 13.51 10.39 -9.88
N HIS A 146 13.09 9.80 -8.76
CA HIS A 146 13.03 8.34 -8.59
C HIS A 146 11.63 7.83 -8.19
N GLY A 147 10.58 8.58 -8.52
CA GLY A 147 9.20 8.14 -8.34
C GLY A 147 8.89 6.84 -9.10
N ASP A 148 9.58 6.57 -10.21
CA ASP A 148 9.53 5.29 -10.91
C ASP A 148 10.01 4.11 -10.04
N LEU A 149 11.10 4.28 -9.27
CA LEU A 149 11.57 3.25 -8.33
C LEU A 149 10.62 3.08 -7.13
N MET A 150 10.03 4.18 -6.64
CA MET A 150 9.01 4.09 -5.59
C MET A 150 7.79 3.29 -6.06
N ARG A 151 7.31 3.53 -7.28
CA ARG A 151 6.19 2.78 -7.89
C ARG A 151 6.57 1.32 -8.18
N MET A 152 7.79 1.06 -8.61
CA MET A 152 8.34 -0.29 -8.82
C MET A 152 8.37 -1.09 -7.52
N ALA A 153 8.84 -0.50 -6.42
CA ALA A 153 9.03 -1.20 -5.15
C ALA A 153 7.73 -1.74 -4.54
N ILE A 154 6.58 -1.18 -4.93
CA ILE A 154 5.25 -1.57 -4.46
C ILE A 154 4.46 -2.38 -5.49
N ALA A 155 5.06 -2.76 -6.61
CA ALA A 155 4.40 -3.52 -7.66
C ALA A 155 4.17 -4.98 -7.24
N SER A 156 2.92 -5.42 -7.38
CA SER A 156 2.48 -6.82 -7.23
C SER A 156 1.12 -6.99 -7.92
N PRO A 157 0.71 -8.22 -8.27
CA PRO A 157 -0.62 -8.44 -8.82
C PRO A 157 -1.71 -7.90 -7.88
N GLY A 158 -1.66 -8.23 -6.60
CA GLY A 158 -2.64 -7.77 -5.61
C GLY A 158 -2.76 -6.25 -5.54
N ASN A 159 -1.63 -5.54 -5.52
CA ASN A 159 -1.63 -4.09 -5.41
C ASN A 159 -2.16 -3.39 -6.68
N ASP A 160 -2.06 -4.00 -7.87
CA ASP A 160 -2.65 -3.44 -9.09
C ASP A 160 -4.19 -3.33 -9.02
N PHE A 161 -4.86 -4.17 -8.21
CA PHE A 161 -6.31 -4.01 -7.92
C PHE A 161 -6.61 -3.00 -6.80
N ARG A 162 -5.63 -2.70 -5.96
CA ARG A 162 -5.83 -1.87 -4.77
C ARG A 162 -5.60 -0.40 -5.07
N LEU A 163 -4.54 -0.05 -5.79
CA LEU A 163 -4.15 1.35 -6.02
C LEU A 163 -5.25 2.13 -6.76
N GLY A 164 -5.50 3.37 -6.31
CA GLY A 164 -6.44 4.29 -6.94
C GLY A 164 -7.90 4.17 -6.52
N ALA A 165 -8.22 3.34 -5.53
CA ALA A 165 -9.57 3.17 -5.00
C ALA A 165 -9.57 3.03 -3.46
N CYS A 166 -10.73 3.29 -2.83
CA CYS A 166 -11.02 2.95 -1.42
C CYS A 166 -9.86 3.20 -0.43
N GLU A 167 -9.45 4.46 -0.29
CA GLU A 167 -8.34 4.92 0.60
C GLU A 167 -6.91 4.51 0.22
N ALA A 168 -6.71 3.72 -0.84
CA ALA A 168 -5.39 3.46 -1.41
C ALA A 168 -5.01 4.55 -2.44
N PRO A 169 -3.78 5.08 -2.42
CA PRO A 169 -3.36 6.12 -3.36
C PRO A 169 -3.30 5.59 -4.80
N PRO A 170 -3.48 6.43 -5.84
CA PRO A 170 -3.26 6.04 -7.23
C PRO A 170 -1.78 5.82 -7.54
N ALA A 171 -1.48 5.30 -8.73
CA ALA A 171 -0.14 4.98 -9.20
C ALA A 171 0.75 6.21 -9.54
N ILE A 172 0.33 7.41 -9.12
CA ILE A 172 1.04 8.67 -9.32
C ILE A 172 1.84 8.98 -8.07
N ILE A 173 3.16 9.06 -8.18
CA ILE A 173 4.05 9.28 -7.03
C ILE A 173 4.24 10.78 -6.77
N SER A 174 3.31 11.36 -6.02
CA SER A 174 3.37 12.73 -5.49
C SER A 174 3.58 12.75 -3.98
N THR A 175 4.04 13.87 -3.42
CA THR A 175 4.18 14.04 -1.96
C THR A 175 3.24 15.13 -1.45
N TYR A 176 2.49 14.80 -0.40
CA TYR A 176 1.66 15.76 0.32
C TYR A 176 2.42 16.29 1.52
N LEU A 177 2.51 17.61 1.65
CA LEU A 177 3.20 18.23 2.79
C LEU A 177 2.23 18.92 3.75
N GLY A 178 1.02 19.23 3.31
CA GLY A 178 0.11 20.14 4.01
C GLY A 178 0.34 21.59 3.60
N GLU A 179 -0.64 22.46 3.83
CA GLU A 179 -0.59 23.86 3.37
C GLU A 179 0.52 24.65 4.06
N THR A 180 0.67 24.46 5.37
CA THR A 180 1.60 25.14 6.25
C THR A 180 3.04 24.72 5.96
N MET A 181 3.29 23.41 5.77
CA MET A 181 4.64 22.94 5.40
C MET A 181 5.00 23.38 3.98
N THR A 182 4.07 23.31 3.03
CA THR A 182 4.30 23.81 1.67
C THR A 182 4.58 25.31 1.66
N ALA A 183 3.82 26.11 2.42
CA ALA A 183 4.05 27.54 2.56
C ALA A 183 5.40 27.84 3.23
N TYR A 184 5.77 27.09 4.26
CA TYR A 184 7.08 27.18 4.92
C TYR A 184 8.24 26.94 3.95
N LEU A 185 8.16 25.86 3.15
CA LEU A 185 9.18 25.56 2.14
C LEU A 185 9.20 26.57 1.00
N ASP A 186 8.05 27.12 0.60
CA ASP A 186 7.97 28.14 -0.46
C ASP A 186 8.57 29.47 0.03
N GLU A 187 8.34 29.84 1.29
CA GLU A 187 8.99 30.98 1.92
C GLU A 187 10.50 30.80 2.02
N PHE A 188 10.96 29.61 2.45
CA PHE A 188 12.39 29.28 2.46
C PHE A 188 13.00 29.37 1.05
N ARG A 189 12.33 28.80 0.05
CA ARG A 189 12.75 28.83 -1.36
C ARG A 189 12.95 30.27 -1.88
N LYS A 190 12.04 31.19 -1.52
CA LYS A 190 12.11 32.60 -1.92
C LYS A 190 13.13 33.41 -1.12
N SER A 191 13.14 33.24 0.21
CA SER A 191 13.93 34.06 1.13
C SER A 191 15.36 33.56 1.35
N LYS A 192 15.60 32.26 1.12
CA LYS A 192 16.87 31.55 1.38
C LYS A 192 17.33 31.70 2.83
N ALA A 193 16.37 31.80 3.76
CA ALA A 193 16.62 31.96 5.18
C ALA A 193 15.88 30.88 5.98
N GLY A 194 16.62 30.13 6.81
CA GLY A 194 16.03 29.18 7.74
C GLY A 194 15.22 29.89 8.81
N LYS A 195 13.90 29.66 8.82
CA LYS A 195 12.98 30.17 9.84
C LYS A 195 12.45 29.03 10.70
N GLU A 196 11.99 29.38 11.90
CA GLU A 196 11.30 28.44 12.76
C GLU A 196 10.01 27.95 12.09
N TYR A 197 9.83 26.64 12.01
CA TYR A 197 8.56 26.04 11.61
C TYR A 197 7.67 25.86 12.84
N ALA A 198 6.64 26.70 12.95
CA ALA A 198 5.68 26.69 14.05
C ALA A 198 4.24 26.61 13.50
N PRO A 199 3.71 25.41 13.21
CA PRO A 199 2.37 25.25 12.68
C PRO A 199 1.32 25.62 13.75
N ALA A 200 0.19 26.18 13.31
CA ALA A 200 -0.93 26.46 14.19
C ALA A 200 -1.51 25.17 14.78
N VAL A 201 -1.79 25.21 16.08
CA VAL A 201 -2.48 24.11 16.79
C VAL A 201 -3.94 24.47 17.00
N LYS A 202 -4.82 23.50 16.82
CA LYS A 202 -6.23 23.61 17.18
C LYS A 202 -6.44 22.92 18.53
N THR A 203 -7.00 23.66 19.48
CA THR A 203 -7.51 23.06 20.72
C THR A 203 -8.81 22.34 20.43
N VAL A 204 -8.88 21.08 20.82
CA VAL A 204 -10.07 20.25 20.79
C VAL A 204 -10.59 20.18 22.20
N ASP A 205 -11.78 20.72 22.37
CA ASP A 205 -12.56 20.55 23.58
C ASP A 205 -13.76 19.68 23.23
N LEU A 206 -13.82 18.49 23.81
CA LEU A 206 -14.93 17.56 23.61
C LEU A 206 -16.15 17.95 24.47
N GLY A 207 -16.02 18.95 25.34
CA GLY A 207 -17.09 19.38 26.26
C GLY A 207 -17.41 18.34 27.34
N LEU A 208 -16.50 17.40 27.59
CA LEU A 208 -16.61 16.38 28.62
C LEU A 208 -15.68 16.76 29.77
N ASP A 209 -16.24 16.93 30.97
CA ASP A 209 -15.49 17.39 32.15
C ASP A 209 -14.34 16.44 32.53
N GLU A 210 -14.46 15.14 32.19
CA GLU A 210 -13.46 14.11 32.45
C GLU A 210 -12.29 14.09 31.44
N ILE A 211 -12.43 14.73 30.28
CA ILE A 211 -11.40 14.75 29.22
C ILE A 211 -10.90 16.18 29.04
N ALA A 212 -9.68 16.44 29.52
CA ALA A 212 -9.06 17.73 29.35
C ALA A 212 -8.92 18.10 27.86
N PRO A 213 -9.16 19.37 27.48
CA PRO A 213 -8.93 19.83 26.13
C PRO A 213 -7.50 19.52 25.69
N PHE A 214 -7.35 18.99 24.48
CA PHE A 214 -6.05 18.62 23.92
C PHE A 214 -5.80 19.35 22.60
N THR A 215 -4.54 19.62 22.29
CA THR A 215 -4.18 20.31 21.05
C THR A 215 -3.80 19.30 19.98
N MET A 216 -4.29 19.51 18.77
CA MET A 216 -3.85 18.78 17.58
C MET A 216 -3.39 19.74 16.49
N PRO A 217 -2.48 19.33 15.58
CA PRO A 217 -2.16 20.11 14.40
C PRO A 217 -3.43 20.49 13.64
N ALA A 218 -3.51 21.73 13.15
CA ALA A 218 -4.71 22.24 12.48
C ALA A 218 -4.99 21.61 11.10
N GLU A 219 -4.01 20.91 10.52
CA GLU A 219 -4.09 20.39 9.16
C GLU A 219 -4.71 18.99 9.08
N ASP A 220 -5.52 18.81 8.04
CA ASP A 220 -6.12 17.52 7.72
C ASP A 220 -5.08 16.54 7.18
N ARG A 221 -5.23 15.25 7.50
CA ARG A 221 -4.40 14.20 6.90
C ARG A 221 -4.96 13.85 5.54
N ASN A 222 -4.31 14.27 4.46
CA ASN A 222 -4.68 13.82 3.12
C ASN A 222 -4.38 12.32 2.94
N ARG A 223 -5.43 11.51 2.99
CA ARG A 223 -5.36 10.04 2.87
C ARG A 223 -5.10 9.53 1.45
N THR A 224 -5.23 10.40 0.44
CA THR A 224 -5.12 10.05 -1.00
C THR A 224 -3.70 10.19 -1.55
N SER A 225 -2.79 10.80 -0.78
CA SER A 225 -1.38 10.93 -1.16
C SER A 225 -0.63 9.62 -0.96
N PRO A 226 0.27 9.22 -1.88
CA PRO A 226 1.08 8.03 -1.66
C PRO A 226 2.16 8.26 -0.60
N PHE A 227 2.72 9.47 -0.48
CA PHE A 227 3.85 9.76 0.42
C PHE A 227 3.67 11.07 1.21
N PRO A 228 2.66 11.16 2.10
CA PRO A 228 2.45 12.34 2.93
C PRO A 228 3.49 12.51 4.04
N TYR A 229 3.78 13.76 4.39
CA TYR A 229 4.50 14.14 5.60
C TYR A 229 3.55 14.18 6.81
N GLY A 230 3.76 13.28 7.77
CA GLY A 230 2.93 13.08 8.96
C GLY A 230 3.56 13.59 10.25
N GLY A 231 3.74 14.91 10.36
CA GLY A 231 4.16 15.60 11.59
C GLY A 231 5.67 15.55 11.84
N HIS A 232 6.29 14.36 11.87
CA HIS A 232 7.74 14.18 12.06
C HIS A 232 8.34 13.00 11.27
N ARG A 233 7.65 12.56 10.22
CA ARG A 233 8.00 11.38 9.41
C ARG A 233 7.24 11.44 8.08
N PHE A 234 7.68 10.68 7.09
CA PHE A 234 6.86 10.38 5.92
C PHE A 234 6.14 9.04 6.09
N GLU A 235 5.00 8.89 5.45
CA GLU A 235 4.23 7.64 5.43
C GLU A 235 4.08 7.17 3.99
N PHE A 236 4.69 6.04 3.61
CA PHE A 236 4.47 5.44 2.29
C PHE A 236 3.23 4.55 2.32
N ARG A 237 2.12 5.07 1.81
CA ARG A 237 0.78 4.44 1.88
C ARG A 237 0.54 3.44 0.76
N ALA A 238 1.28 3.54 -0.35
CA ALA A 238 1.09 2.71 -1.54
C ALA A 238 1.59 1.26 -1.41
N VAL A 239 2.21 0.89 -0.29
CA VAL A 239 2.81 -0.43 -0.04
C VAL A 239 1.75 -1.51 0.18
N GLY A 240 1.84 -2.62 -0.53
CA GLY A 240 0.92 -3.78 -0.44
C GLY A 240 0.95 -4.46 0.93
N SER A 241 -0.20 -4.92 1.43
CA SER A 241 -0.30 -5.60 2.73
C SER A 241 0.46 -6.92 2.80
N SER A 242 0.58 -7.64 1.68
CA SER A 242 1.32 -8.91 1.61
C SER A 242 2.82 -8.71 1.41
N GLN A 243 3.24 -7.51 0.98
CA GLN A 243 4.61 -7.27 0.53
C GLN A 243 5.62 -7.22 1.69
N ASN A 244 6.81 -7.78 1.46
CA ASN A 244 7.98 -7.52 2.29
C ASN A 244 8.52 -6.10 1.97
N VAL A 245 8.61 -5.25 2.98
CA VAL A 245 9.02 -3.84 2.86
C VAL A 245 10.54 -3.64 2.74
N SER A 246 11.34 -4.71 2.60
CA SER A 246 12.78 -4.63 2.39
C SER A 246 13.12 -3.85 1.13
N LEU A 247 12.57 -4.22 -0.03
CA LEU A 247 12.86 -3.54 -1.29
C LEU A 247 12.38 -2.09 -1.27
N VAL A 248 11.23 -1.84 -0.64
CA VAL A 248 10.70 -0.49 -0.41
C VAL A 248 11.71 0.37 0.35
N ASN A 249 12.23 -0.12 1.48
CA ASN A 249 13.20 0.64 2.26
C ASN A 249 14.58 0.72 1.58
N THR A 250 15.01 -0.31 0.85
CA THR A 250 16.23 -0.24 0.02
C THR A 250 16.13 0.90 -1.01
N VAL A 251 14.99 1.01 -1.70
CA VAL A 251 14.74 2.10 -2.65
C VAL A 251 14.73 3.44 -1.92
N LEU A 252 13.90 3.61 -0.88
CA LEU A 252 13.76 4.89 -0.17
C LEU A 252 15.10 5.37 0.41
N CYS A 253 15.86 4.50 1.05
CA CYS A 253 17.17 4.84 1.60
C CYS A 253 18.17 5.23 0.50
N THR A 254 18.19 4.51 -0.63
CA THR A 254 19.13 4.80 -1.73
C THR A 254 18.82 6.13 -2.41
N ILE A 255 17.54 6.42 -2.69
CA ILE A 255 17.14 7.66 -3.38
C ILE A 255 17.37 8.88 -2.47
N TRP A 256 17.18 8.72 -1.16
CA TRP A 256 17.48 9.78 -0.19
C TRP A 256 18.99 10.00 -0.07
N ALA A 257 19.78 8.93 0.00
CA ALA A 257 21.24 9.02 0.02
C ALA A 257 21.79 9.73 -1.22
N ASP A 258 21.28 9.43 -2.42
CA ASP A 258 21.69 10.11 -3.66
C ASP A 258 21.39 11.60 -3.63
N SER A 259 20.17 11.98 -3.26
CA SER A 259 19.80 13.38 -3.20
C SER A 259 20.55 14.15 -2.12
N PHE A 260 20.78 13.56 -0.94
CA PHE A 260 21.60 14.20 0.09
C PHE A 260 23.05 14.34 -0.34
N GLY A 261 23.63 13.32 -0.97
CA GLY A 261 24.98 13.39 -1.55
C GLY A 261 25.09 14.51 -2.58
N HIS A 262 24.12 14.61 -3.50
CA HIS A 262 24.09 15.66 -4.51
C HIS A 262 24.02 17.09 -3.94
N LEU A 263 23.27 17.30 -2.86
CA LEU A 263 23.24 18.60 -2.19
C LEU A 263 24.54 18.85 -1.41
N ALA A 264 25.08 17.82 -0.74
CA ALA A 264 26.34 17.90 0.01
C ALA A 264 27.51 18.26 -0.92
N ASP A 265 27.65 17.61 -2.08
CA ASP A 265 28.71 17.89 -3.06
C ASP A 265 28.70 19.36 -3.51
N GLN A 266 27.52 19.94 -3.74
CA GLN A 266 27.39 21.34 -4.12
C GLN A 266 27.75 22.29 -2.98
N ILE A 267 27.43 21.93 -1.74
CA ILE A 267 27.78 22.70 -0.55
C ILE A 267 29.30 22.66 -0.32
N GLU A 268 29.90 21.48 -0.43
CA GLU A 268 31.35 21.28 -0.28
C GLU A 268 32.15 21.96 -1.39
N ALA A 269 31.58 22.08 -2.60
CA ALA A 269 32.12 22.88 -3.69
C ALA A 269 32.02 24.41 -3.47
N GLY A 270 31.49 24.86 -2.33
CA GLY A 270 31.41 26.27 -1.94
C GLY A 270 30.02 26.90 -2.08
N GLY A 271 28.99 26.12 -2.44
CA GLY A 271 27.60 26.57 -2.45
C GLY A 271 27.08 26.82 -1.03
N LYS A 272 26.26 27.85 -0.85
CA LYS A 272 25.59 28.05 0.45
C LYS A 272 24.44 27.06 0.60
N PRO A 273 24.27 26.37 1.75
CA PRO A 273 23.24 25.33 1.88
C PRO A 273 21.83 25.81 1.55
N ALA A 274 21.43 26.99 2.04
CA ALA A 274 20.15 27.59 1.68
C ALA A 274 19.96 27.87 0.19
N GLU A 275 21.01 28.29 -0.53
CA GLU A 275 20.93 28.58 -1.97
C GLU A 275 20.82 27.27 -2.78
N VAL A 276 21.60 26.25 -2.41
CA VAL A 276 21.57 24.91 -3.02
C VAL A 276 20.21 24.26 -2.81
N ALA A 277 19.67 24.30 -1.59
CA ALA A 277 18.36 23.73 -1.27
C ALA A 277 17.21 24.48 -1.94
N ALA A 278 17.25 25.82 -1.99
CA ALA A 278 16.25 26.61 -2.70
C ALA A 278 16.23 26.29 -4.20
N ALA A 279 17.40 26.15 -4.83
CA ALA A 279 17.49 25.76 -6.24
C ALA A 279 16.93 24.36 -6.50
N ALA A 280 17.21 23.39 -5.61
CA ALA A 280 16.63 22.06 -5.70
C ALA A 280 15.10 22.08 -5.54
N LEU A 281 14.57 22.87 -4.60
CA LEU A 281 13.13 23.06 -4.45
C LEU A 281 12.51 23.71 -5.69
N ASP A 282 13.14 24.72 -6.29
CA ASP A 282 12.65 25.33 -7.54
C ASP A 282 12.55 24.32 -8.69
N GLN A 283 13.56 23.45 -8.84
CA GLN A 283 13.60 22.46 -9.90
C GLN A 283 12.60 21.31 -9.70
N HIS A 284 12.42 20.87 -8.46
CA HIS A 284 11.69 19.65 -8.13
C HIS A 284 10.30 19.91 -7.49
N TRP A 285 9.86 21.17 -7.42
CA TRP A 285 8.61 21.57 -6.77
C TRP A 285 7.36 20.82 -7.26
N LYS A 286 7.35 20.43 -8.54
CA LYS A 286 6.21 19.81 -9.23
C LYS A 286 5.67 18.55 -8.56
N VAL A 287 6.49 17.85 -7.78
CA VAL A 287 6.09 16.61 -7.09
C VAL A 287 5.29 16.87 -5.82
N ILE A 288 5.34 18.10 -5.28
CA ILE A 288 4.56 18.52 -4.12
C ILE A 288 3.12 18.78 -4.57
N PHE A 289 2.19 17.98 -4.06
CA PHE A 289 0.78 18.09 -4.39
C PHE A 289 -0.09 17.95 -3.15
N ASN A 290 -0.84 19.02 -2.85
CA ASN A 290 -1.70 19.09 -1.66
C ASN A 290 -3.19 18.77 -1.96
N GLY A 291 -3.55 18.44 -3.20
CA GLY A 291 -4.92 18.19 -3.62
C GLY A 291 -5.38 16.73 -3.51
N ASN A 292 -6.56 16.43 -4.08
CA ASN A 292 -7.12 15.09 -4.15
C ASN A 292 -6.51 14.32 -5.34
N ASN A 293 -5.77 13.26 -5.05
CA ASN A 293 -5.15 12.43 -6.07
C ASN A 293 -6.13 11.52 -6.83
N TYR A 294 -7.36 11.32 -6.33
CA TYR A 294 -8.38 10.53 -7.05
C TYR A 294 -8.99 11.27 -8.23
N ASP A 295 -9.01 12.59 -8.21
CA ASP A 295 -9.57 13.41 -9.29
C ASP A 295 -8.75 13.25 -10.57
N GLU A 296 -9.37 12.74 -11.64
CA GLU A 296 -8.74 12.50 -12.94
C GLU A 296 -8.10 13.77 -13.52
N ALA A 297 -8.70 14.95 -13.32
CA ALA A 297 -8.15 16.21 -13.80
C ALA A 297 -6.81 16.53 -13.12
N ASN A 298 -6.70 16.24 -11.82
CA ASN A 298 -5.46 16.39 -11.07
C ASN A 298 -4.42 15.36 -11.52
N GLN A 299 -4.84 14.12 -11.76
CA GLN A 299 -3.96 13.07 -12.27
C GLN A 299 -3.35 13.45 -13.62
N GLU A 300 -4.16 13.97 -14.55
CA GLU A 300 -3.69 14.47 -15.83
C GLU A 300 -2.73 15.66 -15.68
N ALA A 301 -3.06 16.61 -14.80
CA ALA A 301 -2.23 17.80 -14.57
C ALA A 301 -0.84 17.41 -14.04
N LEU A 302 -0.77 16.51 -13.06
CA LEU A 302 0.48 15.98 -12.51
C LEU A 302 1.29 15.22 -13.56
N THR A 303 0.62 14.39 -14.37
CA THR A 303 1.27 13.65 -15.46
C THR A 303 1.85 14.61 -16.51
N LYS A 304 1.10 15.65 -16.90
CA LYS A 304 1.57 16.70 -17.83
C LYS A 304 2.73 17.52 -17.26
N ALA A 305 2.76 17.73 -15.94
CA ALA A 305 3.89 18.35 -15.24
C ALA A 305 5.14 17.44 -15.18
N GLY A 306 5.01 16.16 -15.52
CA GLY A 306 6.09 15.18 -15.51
C GLY A 306 6.32 14.53 -14.14
N VAL A 307 5.28 14.46 -13.30
CA VAL A 307 5.27 13.61 -12.11
C VAL A 307 5.10 12.15 -12.54
N TRP A 308 5.84 11.24 -11.91
CA TRP A 308 5.82 9.83 -12.28
C TRP A 308 4.46 9.20 -12.08
N ARG A 309 3.91 8.62 -13.16
CA ARG A 309 2.73 7.77 -13.19
C ARG A 309 3.05 6.52 -13.99
N ILE A 310 2.93 5.35 -13.36
CA ILE A 310 3.09 4.05 -14.05
C ILE A 310 1.95 3.14 -13.59
N ASP A 311 0.91 3.06 -14.40
CA ASP A 311 -0.32 2.33 -14.04
C ASP A 311 -0.09 0.81 -14.05
N SER A 312 0.70 0.30 -15.00
CA SER A 312 1.05 -1.11 -15.11
C SER A 312 2.10 -1.51 -14.06
N GLY A 313 1.73 -2.42 -13.14
CA GLY A 313 2.68 -3.04 -12.21
C GLY A 313 3.84 -3.70 -12.95
N VAL A 314 3.55 -4.41 -14.05
CA VAL A 314 4.54 -5.09 -14.89
C VAL A 314 5.53 -4.11 -15.54
N ASP A 315 5.05 -2.98 -16.07
CA ASP A 315 5.91 -1.95 -16.67
C ASP A 315 6.77 -1.27 -15.60
N SER A 316 6.22 -1.11 -14.39
CA SER A 316 6.96 -0.53 -13.27
C SER A 316 8.10 -1.45 -12.81
N LEU A 317 7.92 -2.78 -12.85
CA LEU A 317 8.97 -3.75 -12.50
C LEU A 317 10.22 -3.60 -13.38
N GLN A 318 10.06 -3.27 -14.67
CA GLN A 318 11.20 -3.04 -15.57
C GLN A 318 12.08 -1.85 -15.16
N ARG A 319 11.52 -0.87 -14.44
CA ARG A 319 12.23 0.35 -14.05
C ARG A 319 13.45 0.06 -13.18
N LEU A 320 13.45 -1.05 -12.43
CA LEU A 320 14.60 -1.46 -11.61
C LEU A 320 15.88 -1.64 -12.45
N SER A 321 15.75 -2.08 -13.70
CA SER A 321 16.85 -2.33 -14.63
C SER A 321 17.10 -1.20 -15.64
N ASP A 322 16.41 -0.07 -15.52
CA ASP A 322 16.68 1.08 -16.38
C ASP A 322 18.11 1.61 -16.12
N PRO A 323 18.84 2.08 -17.15
CA PRO A 323 20.23 2.51 -17.00
C PRO A 323 20.45 3.55 -15.88
N LYS A 324 19.53 4.52 -15.74
CA LYS A 324 19.59 5.54 -14.68
C LYS A 324 19.52 4.94 -13.26
N ASN A 325 18.75 3.87 -13.09
CA ASN A 325 18.49 3.25 -11.80
C ASN A 325 19.58 2.23 -11.47
N VAL A 326 20.10 1.53 -12.48
CA VAL A 326 21.30 0.70 -12.34
C VAL A 326 22.50 1.54 -11.91
N ASP A 327 22.72 2.69 -12.55
CA ASP A 327 23.78 3.62 -12.18
C ASP A 327 23.62 4.12 -10.74
N LEU A 328 22.42 4.54 -10.34
CA LEU A 328 22.08 4.92 -8.97
C LEU A 328 22.52 3.83 -7.97
N PHE A 329 22.01 2.60 -8.11
CA PHE A 329 22.34 1.54 -7.17
C PHE A 329 23.83 1.17 -7.18
N SER A 330 24.47 1.19 -8.36
CA SER A 330 25.88 0.83 -8.50
C SER A 330 26.81 1.85 -7.85
N ARG A 331 26.55 3.15 -8.04
CA ARG A 331 27.34 4.23 -7.41
C ARG A 331 27.24 4.23 -5.88
N HIS A 332 26.09 3.82 -5.35
CA HIS A 332 25.88 3.68 -3.90
C HIS A 332 26.32 2.32 -3.34
N GLY A 333 26.80 1.40 -4.18
CA GLY A 333 27.24 0.07 -3.75
C GLY A 333 26.11 -0.81 -3.19
N VAL A 334 24.87 -0.56 -3.61
CA VAL A 334 23.67 -1.25 -3.09
C VAL A 334 23.30 -2.46 -3.96
N LEU A 335 23.27 -2.27 -5.29
CA LEU A 335 23.07 -3.34 -6.27
C LEU A 335 23.92 -3.03 -7.52
N ASN A 336 24.45 -4.07 -8.16
CA ASN A 336 25.09 -3.95 -9.47
C ASN A 336 24.11 -4.26 -10.63
N GLU A 337 24.53 -4.01 -11.86
CA GLU A 337 23.72 -4.25 -13.07
C GLU A 337 23.15 -5.68 -13.16
N LYS A 338 23.96 -6.70 -12.84
CA LYS A 338 23.54 -8.09 -12.89
C LYS A 338 22.46 -8.37 -11.85
N GLU A 339 22.60 -7.81 -10.65
CA GLU A 339 21.62 -7.94 -9.57
C GLU A 339 20.32 -7.23 -9.89
N CYS A 340 20.35 -6.02 -10.45
CA CYS A 340 19.15 -5.32 -10.90
C CYS A 340 18.39 -6.14 -11.95
N LYS A 341 19.08 -6.63 -13.00
CA LYS A 341 18.46 -7.47 -14.03
C LYS A 341 17.87 -8.76 -13.48
N ALA A 342 18.62 -9.45 -12.62
CA ALA A 342 18.16 -10.69 -11.99
C ALA A 342 16.92 -10.45 -11.12
N ARG A 343 16.90 -9.38 -10.33
CA ARG A 343 15.74 -9.00 -9.51
C ARG A 343 14.53 -8.64 -10.38
N THR A 344 14.72 -7.89 -11.47
CA THR A 344 13.64 -7.62 -12.43
C THR A 344 13.02 -8.92 -12.94
N ALA A 345 13.84 -9.87 -13.40
CA ALA A 345 13.35 -11.17 -13.89
C ALA A 345 12.59 -11.96 -12.82
N VAL A 346 13.12 -12.03 -11.59
CA VAL A 346 12.46 -12.73 -10.47
C VAL A 346 11.12 -12.08 -10.11
N LEU A 347 11.05 -10.74 -10.11
CA LEU A 347 9.80 -10.03 -9.79
C LEU A 347 8.74 -10.24 -10.88
N LEU A 348 9.14 -10.27 -12.16
CA LEU A 348 8.24 -10.57 -13.27
C LEU A 348 7.73 -12.02 -13.21
N ASP A 349 8.61 -12.99 -12.93
CA ASP A 349 8.19 -14.38 -12.81
C ASP A 349 7.30 -14.61 -11.58
N HIS A 350 7.59 -13.96 -10.44
CA HIS A 350 6.72 -13.99 -9.27
C HIS A 350 5.33 -13.41 -9.56
N TYR A 351 5.26 -12.32 -10.34
CA TYR A 351 3.99 -11.74 -10.80
C TYR A 351 3.21 -12.78 -11.60
N SER A 352 3.82 -13.37 -12.64
CA SER A 352 3.18 -14.39 -13.47
C SER A 352 2.76 -15.63 -12.69
N GLY A 353 3.62 -16.16 -11.82
CA GLY A 353 3.33 -17.36 -11.03
C GLY A 353 2.18 -17.16 -10.06
N THR A 354 2.06 -15.96 -9.48
CA THR A 354 0.91 -15.61 -8.62
C THR A 354 -0.40 -15.63 -9.41
N VAL A 355 -0.42 -14.98 -10.59
CA VAL A 355 -1.62 -14.98 -11.45
C VAL A 355 -1.95 -16.40 -11.93
N GLU A 356 -0.94 -17.20 -12.26
CA GLU A 356 -1.13 -18.59 -12.69
C GLU A 356 -1.89 -19.41 -11.64
N MET A 357 -1.47 -19.33 -10.37
CA MET A 357 -2.14 -20.00 -9.26
C MET A 357 -3.59 -19.53 -9.10
N GLU A 358 -3.84 -18.23 -9.18
CA GLU A 358 -5.20 -17.68 -9.08
C GLU A 358 -6.09 -18.12 -10.25
N ALA A 359 -5.57 -18.13 -11.47
CA ALA A 359 -6.30 -18.52 -12.67
C ALA A 359 -6.64 -20.02 -12.67
N LEU A 360 -5.70 -20.89 -12.27
CA LEU A 360 -5.95 -22.32 -12.10
C LEU A 360 -7.01 -22.57 -11.02
N CYS A 361 -6.89 -21.90 -9.87
CA CYS A 361 -7.89 -21.97 -8.80
C CYS A 361 -9.27 -21.54 -9.29
N MET A 362 -9.36 -20.45 -10.06
CA MET A 362 -10.62 -19.98 -10.64
C MET A 362 -11.24 -21.00 -11.59
N VAL A 363 -10.44 -21.65 -12.45
CA VAL A 363 -10.92 -22.70 -13.35
C VAL A 363 -11.47 -23.89 -12.57
N ASP A 364 -10.77 -24.33 -11.52
CA ASP A 364 -11.23 -25.41 -10.64
C ASP A 364 -12.54 -25.02 -9.93
N MET A 365 -12.63 -23.82 -9.36
CA MET A 365 -13.87 -23.32 -8.76
C MET A 365 -15.04 -23.31 -9.75
N ILE A 366 -14.83 -22.84 -10.98
CA ILE A 366 -15.90 -22.83 -12.00
C ILE A 366 -16.34 -24.26 -12.34
N LYS A 367 -15.38 -25.16 -12.61
CA LYS A 367 -15.67 -26.51 -13.10
C LYS A 367 -16.20 -27.45 -12.03
N GLN A 368 -15.72 -27.32 -10.79
CA GLN A 368 -15.97 -28.26 -9.70
C GLN A 368 -17.08 -27.77 -8.74
N HIS A 369 -17.36 -26.47 -8.69
CA HIS A 369 -18.35 -25.90 -7.77
C HIS A 369 -19.48 -25.16 -8.50
N VAL A 370 -19.17 -24.15 -9.31
CA VAL A 370 -20.20 -23.27 -9.90
C VAL A 370 -21.04 -24.01 -10.94
N ILE A 371 -20.42 -24.73 -11.88
CA ILE A 371 -21.14 -25.50 -12.91
C ILE A 371 -22.03 -26.58 -12.27
N PRO A 372 -21.53 -27.43 -11.35
CA PRO A 372 -22.38 -28.40 -10.67
C PRO A 372 -23.56 -27.78 -9.90
N ALA A 373 -23.35 -26.64 -9.23
CA ALA A 373 -24.42 -25.93 -8.51
C ALA A 373 -25.54 -25.46 -9.47
N VAL A 374 -25.17 -24.88 -10.60
CA VAL A 374 -26.12 -24.44 -11.66
C VAL A 374 -26.92 -25.61 -12.23
N VAL A 375 -26.26 -26.74 -12.49
CA VAL A 375 -26.92 -27.96 -13.01
C VAL A 375 -27.86 -28.55 -11.97
N ASN A 376 -27.44 -28.67 -10.71
CA ASN A 376 -28.27 -29.22 -9.65
C ASN A 376 -29.49 -28.35 -9.34
N ALA A 377 -29.38 -27.04 -9.54
CA ALA A 377 -30.48 -26.10 -9.37
C ALA A 377 -31.45 -26.05 -10.57
N GLU A 378 -31.20 -26.80 -11.65
CA GLU A 378 -32.00 -26.80 -12.89
C GLU A 378 -32.18 -25.38 -13.49
N VAL A 379 -31.16 -24.53 -13.32
CA VAL A 379 -31.10 -23.15 -13.86
C VAL A 379 -30.07 -23.03 -15.00
N GLU A 380 -29.83 -24.10 -15.75
CA GLU A 380 -28.71 -24.18 -16.69
C GLU A 380 -28.75 -23.09 -17.76
N GLY A 381 -29.94 -22.84 -18.32
CA GLY A 381 -30.27 -21.78 -19.27
C GLY A 381 -29.07 -21.19 -20.05
N PRO A 382 -28.86 -19.86 -20.02
CA PRO A 382 -27.64 -19.25 -20.56
C PRO A 382 -26.40 -19.45 -19.67
N HIS A 383 -26.58 -19.79 -18.39
CA HIS A 383 -25.52 -19.87 -17.39
C HIS A 383 -24.48 -20.94 -17.70
N LEU A 384 -24.90 -22.17 -18.01
CA LEU A 384 -24.00 -23.29 -18.27
C LEU A 384 -23.03 -23.00 -19.42
N SER A 385 -23.57 -22.53 -20.55
CA SER A 385 -22.76 -22.18 -21.72
C SER A 385 -21.82 -21.01 -21.45
N GLY A 386 -22.28 -20.02 -20.66
CA GLY A 386 -21.47 -18.88 -20.23
C GLY A 386 -20.30 -19.30 -19.35
N LEU A 387 -20.54 -20.15 -18.36
CA LEU A 387 -19.52 -20.65 -17.42
C LEU A 387 -18.46 -21.52 -18.12
N GLN A 388 -18.88 -22.41 -19.02
CA GLN A 388 -17.96 -23.21 -19.82
C GLN A 388 -17.08 -22.32 -20.71
N ALA A 389 -17.67 -21.32 -21.36
CA ALA A 389 -16.94 -20.36 -22.17
C ALA A 389 -15.99 -19.50 -21.31
N ALA A 390 -16.40 -19.11 -20.10
CA ALA A 390 -15.56 -18.36 -19.17
C ALA A 390 -14.33 -19.17 -18.74
N ALA A 391 -14.51 -20.41 -18.29
CA ALA A 391 -13.41 -21.30 -17.93
C ALA A 391 -12.44 -21.52 -19.12
N ALA A 392 -12.98 -21.79 -20.31
CA ALA A 392 -12.16 -21.99 -21.51
C ALA A 392 -11.34 -20.73 -21.89
N LYS A 393 -11.89 -19.53 -21.67
CA LYS A 393 -11.16 -18.27 -21.89
C LYS A 393 -10.02 -18.09 -20.89
N VAL A 394 -10.23 -18.41 -19.61
CA VAL A 394 -9.17 -18.36 -18.59
C VAL A 394 -8.06 -19.36 -18.94
N GLU A 395 -8.40 -20.58 -19.36
CA GLU A 395 -7.44 -21.60 -19.82
C GLU A 395 -6.67 -21.17 -21.08
N ALA A 396 -7.33 -20.49 -22.02
CA ALA A 396 -6.68 -19.92 -23.19
C ALA A 396 -5.71 -18.78 -22.80
N GLY A 397 -6.09 -17.94 -21.82
CA GLY A 397 -5.22 -16.90 -21.27
C GLY A 397 -3.98 -17.47 -20.58
N LEU A 398 -4.14 -18.55 -19.80
CA LEU A 398 -3.01 -19.31 -19.24
C LEU A 398 -2.09 -19.84 -20.34
N SER A 399 -2.65 -20.45 -21.38
CA SER A 399 -1.88 -20.96 -22.51
C SER A 399 -1.11 -19.86 -23.26
N LYS A 400 -1.73 -18.68 -23.44
CA LYS A 400 -1.07 -17.48 -24.01
C LYS A 400 0.09 -17.02 -23.14
N MET A 401 -0.10 -16.99 -21.82
CA MET A 401 0.94 -16.62 -20.85
C MET A 401 2.11 -17.61 -20.91
N HIS A 402 1.85 -18.92 -20.90
CA HIS A 402 2.90 -19.95 -20.99
C HIS A 402 3.65 -19.94 -22.32
N GLY A 403 3.00 -19.53 -23.41
CA GLY A 403 3.60 -19.39 -24.73
C GLY A 403 4.42 -18.12 -24.95
N ALA A 404 4.54 -17.23 -23.95
CA ALA A 404 5.30 -15.99 -24.07
C ALA A 404 6.81 -16.23 -24.19
N ALA A 405 7.49 -15.38 -24.97
CA ALA A 405 8.91 -15.55 -25.32
C ALA A 405 9.90 -15.18 -24.20
N ASP A 406 9.48 -14.34 -23.26
CA ASP A 406 10.33 -13.79 -22.19
C ASP A 406 9.47 -13.45 -20.95
N GLU A 407 10.13 -13.21 -19.81
CA GLU A 407 9.47 -12.96 -18.52
C GLU A 407 8.59 -11.72 -18.54
N TYR A 408 8.96 -10.68 -19.28
CA TYR A 408 8.16 -9.46 -19.38
C TYR A 408 6.89 -9.68 -20.20
N SER A 409 7.01 -10.35 -21.35
CA SER A 409 5.88 -10.75 -22.19
C SER A 409 4.93 -11.69 -21.42
N LYS A 410 5.49 -12.63 -20.63
CA LYS A 410 4.73 -13.53 -19.75
C LYS A 410 3.97 -12.75 -18.67
N ALA A 411 4.63 -11.82 -17.98
CA ALA A 411 4.00 -10.99 -16.95
C ALA A 411 2.93 -10.04 -17.54
N THR A 412 3.16 -9.52 -18.73
CA THR A 412 2.18 -8.68 -19.46
C THR A 412 0.92 -9.49 -19.78
N ALA A 413 1.06 -10.70 -20.31
CA ALA A 413 -0.07 -11.60 -20.56
C ALA A 413 -0.77 -12.00 -19.25
N ALA A 414 -0.02 -12.22 -18.16
CA ALA A 414 -0.57 -12.50 -16.84
C ALA A 414 -1.41 -11.32 -16.32
N ARG A 415 -0.94 -10.09 -16.48
CA ARG A 415 -1.69 -8.89 -16.08
C ARG A 415 -3.02 -8.76 -16.84
N GLU A 416 -3.01 -8.97 -18.15
CA GLU A 416 -4.23 -8.98 -18.99
C GLU A 416 -5.19 -10.11 -18.57
N LEU A 417 -4.67 -11.32 -18.37
CA LEU A 417 -5.44 -12.47 -17.88
C LEU A 417 -6.15 -12.11 -16.56
N ARG A 418 -5.44 -11.52 -15.63
CA ARG A 418 -5.95 -11.20 -14.29
C ARG A 418 -6.94 -10.05 -14.27
N LEU A 419 -6.61 -8.93 -14.89
CA LEU A 419 -7.40 -7.69 -14.79
C LEU A 419 -8.59 -7.65 -15.76
N GLU A 420 -8.57 -8.46 -16.82
CA GLU A 420 -9.61 -8.44 -17.85
C GLU A 420 -10.33 -9.79 -17.95
N THR A 421 -9.58 -10.87 -18.23
CA THR A 421 -10.21 -12.18 -18.53
C THR A 421 -10.84 -12.81 -17.30
N MET A 422 -10.16 -12.79 -16.16
CA MET A 422 -10.67 -13.32 -14.90
C MET A 422 -11.80 -12.45 -14.34
N GLU A 423 -11.76 -11.13 -14.50
CA GLU A 423 -12.86 -10.24 -14.12
C GLU A 423 -14.12 -10.52 -14.96
N ALA A 424 -13.97 -10.70 -16.27
CA ALA A 424 -15.09 -11.09 -17.12
C ALA A 424 -15.64 -12.50 -16.78
N ALA A 425 -14.77 -13.45 -16.43
CA ALA A 425 -15.19 -14.77 -15.97
C ALA A 425 -15.92 -14.71 -14.62
N ARG A 426 -15.47 -13.83 -13.72
CA ARG A 426 -16.12 -13.56 -12.44
C ARG A 426 -17.53 -13.05 -12.66
N ASP A 427 -17.75 -12.07 -13.53
CA ASP A 427 -19.08 -11.50 -13.78
C ASP A 427 -20.10 -12.56 -14.22
N VAL A 428 -19.65 -13.63 -14.90
CA VAL A 428 -20.50 -14.78 -15.24
C VAL A 428 -20.83 -15.63 -14.02
N CYS A 429 -19.83 -15.88 -13.15
CA CYS A 429 -20.03 -16.63 -11.90
C CYS A 429 -20.97 -15.90 -10.94
N ASP A 430 -20.77 -14.58 -10.78
CA ASP A 430 -21.55 -13.75 -9.85
C ASP A 430 -23.02 -13.63 -10.29
N LYS A 431 -23.30 -13.71 -11.60
CA LYS A 431 -24.67 -13.82 -12.13
C LYS A 431 -25.31 -15.18 -11.82
N ALA A 432 -24.55 -16.27 -11.98
CA ALA A 432 -25.03 -17.60 -11.62
C ALA A 432 -25.34 -17.71 -10.12
N GLU A 433 -24.47 -17.17 -9.25
CA GLU A 433 -24.71 -17.07 -7.80
C GLU A 433 -26.03 -16.36 -7.47
N GLY A 434 -26.42 -15.37 -8.29
CA GLY A 434 -27.66 -14.63 -8.07
C GLY A 434 -28.95 -15.42 -8.34
N ASP A 435 -28.87 -16.49 -9.12
CA ASP A 435 -30.03 -17.27 -9.57
C ASP A 435 -30.07 -18.69 -8.98
N VAL A 436 -28.93 -19.20 -8.49
CA VAL A 436 -28.85 -20.50 -7.80
C VAL A 436 -29.38 -20.35 -6.36
N PRO A 437 -30.28 -21.24 -5.89
CA PRO A 437 -30.71 -21.27 -4.50
C PRO A 437 -29.55 -21.41 -3.50
N GLU A 438 -29.64 -20.74 -2.35
CA GLU A 438 -28.59 -20.68 -1.32
C GLU A 438 -28.15 -22.08 -0.83
N ASP A 439 -29.09 -23.02 -0.72
CA ASP A 439 -28.85 -24.41 -0.29
C ASP A 439 -28.11 -25.27 -1.33
N LEU A 440 -28.07 -24.81 -2.59
CA LEU A 440 -27.39 -25.48 -3.70
C LEU A 440 -26.08 -24.79 -4.10
N TRP A 441 -25.83 -23.59 -3.60
CA TRP A 441 -24.61 -22.86 -3.83
C TRP A 441 -23.49 -23.37 -2.91
N THR A 442 -22.41 -23.89 -3.50
CA THR A 442 -21.38 -24.62 -2.74
C THR A 442 -20.18 -23.78 -2.29
N LEU A 443 -20.13 -22.51 -2.68
CA LEU A 443 -19.08 -21.57 -2.30
C LEU A 443 -19.61 -20.61 -1.24
N ALA A 444 -18.77 -20.25 -0.27
CA ALA A 444 -19.14 -19.22 0.69
C ALA A 444 -19.42 -17.89 -0.03
N THR A 445 -20.58 -17.31 0.21
CA THR A 445 -21.02 -16.02 -0.30
C THR A 445 -20.28 -14.89 0.41
N TYR A 446 -20.24 -13.70 -0.20
CA TYR A 446 -19.67 -12.53 0.47
C TYR A 446 -20.39 -12.18 1.78
N LYS A 447 -21.68 -12.52 1.89
CA LYS A 447 -22.45 -12.33 3.14
C LYS A 447 -21.85 -13.16 4.28
N GLU A 448 -21.54 -14.43 4.02
CA GLU A 448 -20.97 -15.34 5.02
C GLU A 448 -19.52 -14.98 5.35
N LEU A 449 -18.74 -14.56 4.34
CA LEU A 449 -17.32 -14.24 4.51
C LEU A 449 -17.08 -12.89 5.22
N LEU A 450 -17.94 -11.89 5.00
CA LEU A 450 -17.74 -10.53 5.52
C LEU A 450 -18.34 -10.30 6.91
N PHE A 451 -19.34 -11.09 7.31
CA PHE A 451 -20.11 -10.82 8.53
C PHE A 451 -20.07 -12.01 9.47
N LEU A 452 -19.07 -12.04 10.36
CA LEU A 452 -18.94 -13.08 11.39
C LEU A 452 -20.15 -13.13 12.33
N ASP A 453 -20.88 -12.03 12.46
CA ASP A 453 -22.10 -11.89 13.28
C ASP A 453 -23.34 -12.52 12.63
N SER A 454 -23.31 -12.82 11.32
CA SER A 454 -24.47 -13.41 10.62
C SER A 454 -24.80 -14.83 11.07
N HIS A 455 -23.87 -15.52 11.75
CA HIS A 455 -24.06 -16.85 12.34
C HIS A 455 -23.94 -16.85 13.87
N GLN A 456 -23.88 -15.70 14.54
CA GLN A 456 -23.76 -15.63 16.00
C GLN A 456 -25.14 -15.77 16.65
N GLY A 457 -25.54 -17.04 16.86
CA GLY A 457 -26.73 -17.50 17.57
C GLY A 457 -26.51 -18.90 18.15
N ALA A 458 -27.54 -19.47 18.79
CA ALA A 458 -27.48 -20.76 19.51
C ALA A 458 -26.97 -21.96 18.69
N ASP A 459 -26.92 -21.83 17.35
CA ASP A 459 -26.53 -22.88 16.41
C ASP A 459 -25.02 -22.86 16.06
N ALA A 460 -24.24 -21.88 16.54
CA ALA A 460 -22.79 -21.79 16.29
C ALA A 460 -21.93 -22.80 17.09
N ILE A 461 -22.54 -23.66 17.91
CA ILE A 461 -21.87 -24.68 18.74
C ILE A 461 -22.37 -26.10 18.37
N SER A 462 -22.83 -26.30 17.14
CA SER A 462 -23.07 -27.65 16.64
C SER A 462 -22.47 -27.80 15.25
N ASP A 463 -21.22 -28.25 15.21
CA ASP A 463 -20.85 -29.55 14.66
C ASP A 463 -19.42 -29.96 15.06
#